data_AF-A0A3D2FNA3-F1
#
_entry.id   AF-A0A3D2FNA3-F1
#
_cell.length_a   1.000
_cell.length_b   1.000
_cell.length_c   1.000
_cell.angle_alpha   90.00
_cell.angle_beta   90.00
_cell.angle_gamma   90.00
#
_symmetry.space_group_name_H-M   'P 1'
#
loop_
_entity.id
_entity.type
_entity.pdbx_description
1 polymer ?
#
loop_
_entity_poly.entity_id
_entity_poly.type
_entity_poly.pdbx_seq_one_letter_code
_entity_poly.pdbx_strand_id
1 'polypeptide(L)'
;MKENHLVDNNISGKKQKSRISRRDFLKVGTTGLGSACLLWSMPGSMYYLKGIDGIDNPLSHYPNRGWEKIYRNQYKFDESFTFICSPNCTHECRMRGFSRNGVMIRTEQNYDSHKIKDLYGNQCTHAWNPRGCSNGFTFHRRIYGSYRLKYPLVRKGWKKWADDGFPYLTPTNREKYKFNSRGKDTLIKISWDKIENYIANGLINISKTYSGDIGKKRLLDQGYPEEMLTHWEGAGTRTIKLRGGMGLLGVIGKYGAYRFSNTLALVDQHVRGVDKKEAKAGRNWSNYTWHGDQAPGFPFVHGLQASDVDMNEMRYSKLLVSIGKNLVENKRADNHFAA
;
A
#
# COMPACT_ATOMS: atom_id res chain seq x y z
N MET A 1 6.90 60.15 -17.38
CA MET A 1 5.95 61.29 -17.42
C MET A 1 4.83 60.97 -16.45
N LYS A 2 4.72 61.81 -15.40
CA LYS A 2 3.72 61.86 -14.32
C LYS A 2 3.80 60.80 -13.22
N GLU A 3 4.64 61.13 -12.24
CA GLU A 3 4.39 60.94 -10.82
C GLU A 3 3.01 61.46 -10.43
N ASN A 4 2.39 60.90 -9.39
CA ASN A 4 1.61 61.67 -8.41
C ASN A 4 1.39 60.86 -7.12
N HIS A 5 2.10 61.34 -6.09
CA HIS A 5 1.63 61.63 -4.74
C HIS A 5 1.11 60.52 -3.80
N LEU A 6 2.02 60.21 -2.87
CA LEU A 6 1.79 59.87 -1.47
C LEU A 6 0.77 60.82 -0.80
N VAL A 7 -0.18 60.24 -0.06
CA VAL A 7 -0.90 60.91 1.03
C VAL A 7 -0.80 60.02 2.27
N ASP A 8 0.01 60.47 3.22
CA ASP A 8 0.09 59.98 4.58
C ASP A 8 -1.20 60.33 5.34
N ASN A 9 -1.94 59.32 5.79
CA ASN A 9 -2.98 59.51 6.79
C ASN A 9 -2.55 58.85 8.12
N ASN A 10 -2.01 59.70 8.98
CA ASN A 10 -1.86 59.46 10.42
C ASN A 10 -3.24 59.25 11.05
N ILE A 11 -3.56 58.02 11.46
CA ILE A 11 -4.62 57.77 12.44
C ILE A 11 -4.03 57.06 13.64
N SER A 12 -3.81 57.88 14.67
CA SER A 12 -3.69 57.53 16.08
C SER A 12 -4.74 56.48 16.47
N GLY A 13 -4.27 55.26 16.75
CA GLY A 13 -5.08 54.19 17.31
C GLY A 13 -4.23 53.39 18.30
N LYS A 14 -4.40 53.66 19.60
CA LYS A 14 -3.82 52.90 20.72
C LYS A 14 -4.05 51.39 20.54
N LYS A 15 -3.04 50.64 20.07
CA LYS A 15 -3.01 49.17 20.19
C LYS A 15 -2.27 48.76 21.47
N GLN A 16 -3.00 48.66 22.57
CA GLN A 16 -2.53 47.94 23.74
C GLN A 16 -2.60 46.43 23.42
N LYS A 17 -1.49 45.83 22.98
CA LYS A 17 -1.35 44.38 22.94
C LYS A 17 -0.88 43.92 24.32
N SER A 18 -1.78 43.39 25.15
CA SER A 18 -1.39 42.64 26.34
C SER A 18 -0.68 41.35 25.91
N ARG A 19 0.66 41.35 25.95
CA ARG A 19 1.46 40.14 25.73
C ARG A 19 1.47 39.33 27.02
N ILE A 20 0.62 38.32 27.11
CA ILE A 20 0.75 37.26 28.11
C ILE A 20 2.12 36.62 27.91
N SER A 21 3.00 36.68 28.90
CA SER A 21 4.34 36.09 28.78
C SER A 21 4.25 34.56 28.90
N ARG A 22 5.25 33.82 28.40
CA ARG A 22 5.33 32.35 28.59
C ARG A 22 5.30 31.94 30.07
N ARG A 23 5.80 32.78 30.97
CA ARG A 23 5.72 32.57 32.42
C ARG A 23 4.30 32.74 32.94
N ASP A 24 3.55 33.71 32.42
CA ASP A 24 2.15 33.90 32.81
C ASP A 24 1.27 32.76 32.27
N PHE A 25 1.51 32.30 31.04
CA PHE A 25 0.86 31.11 30.49
C PHE A 25 1.15 29.85 31.32
N LEU A 26 2.40 29.65 31.73
CA LEU A 26 2.77 28.50 32.56
C LEU A 26 2.17 28.60 33.96
N LYS A 27 2.13 29.78 34.59
CA LYS A 27 1.47 29.99 35.89
C LYS A 27 -0.03 29.74 35.81
N VAL A 28 -0.71 30.29 34.79
CA VAL A 28 -2.14 30.05 34.57
C VAL A 28 -2.39 28.57 34.25
N GLY A 29 -1.49 27.93 33.50
CA GLY A 29 -1.54 26.51 33.17
C GLY A 29 -1.38 25.61 34.40
N THR A 30 -0.43 25.87 35.30
CA THR A 30 -0.23 25.08 36.53
C THR A 30 -1.33 25.31 37.56
N THR A 31 -1.84 26.54 37.69
CA THR A 31 -3.00 26.80 38.56
C THR A 31 -4.26 26.12 38.01
N GLY A 32 -4.50 26.20 36.68
CA GLY A 32 -5.65 25.56 36.04
C GLY A 32 -5.63 24.03 36.07
N LEU A 33 -4.46 23.42 35.84
CA LEU A 33 -4.27 21.96 35.96
C LEU A 33 -4.38 21.48 37.41
N GLY A 34 -3.84 22.23 38.37
CA GLY A 34 -3.95 21.91 39.80
C GLY A 34 -5.41 21.88 40.28
N SER A 35 -6.21 22.87 39.90
CA SER A 35 -7.65 22.91 40.22
C SER A 35 -8.46 21.84 39.48
N ALA A 36 -8.10 21.48 38.24
CA ALA A 36 -8.77 20.41 37.50
C ALA A 36 -8.48 19.03 38.10
N CYS A 37 -7.24 18.78 38.56
CA CYS A 37 -6.86 17.55 39.25
C CYS A 37 -7.54 17.42 40.62
N LEU A 38 -7.64 18.51 41.39
CA LEU A 38 -8.34 18.54 42.68
C LEU A 38 -9.86 18.32 42.56
N LEU A 39 -10.48 18.82 41.48
CA LEU A 39 -11.90 18.57 41.19
C LEU A 39 -12.16 17.12 40.76
N TRP A 40 -11.18 16.46 40.13
CA TRP A 40 -11.31 15.07 39.70
C TRP A 40 -11.08 14.07 40.85
N SER A 41 -10.34 14.46 41.88
CA SER A 41 -10.08 13.65 43.09
C SER A 41 -11.14 13.76 44.19
N MET A 42 -12.12 14.65 44.07
CA MET A 42 -13.24 14.78 45.01
C MET A 42 -14.37 13.79 44.69
N PRO A 43 -15.23 13.39 45.66
CA PRO A 43 -16.42 12.56 45.42
C PRO A 43 -17.39 13.14 44.37
N GLY A 44 -17.27 14.44 44.04
CA GLY A 44 -17.97 15.09 42.93
C GLY A 44 -17.59 14.57 41.54
N SER A 45 -16.50 13.80 41.39
CA SER A 45 -16.22 13.06 40.16
C SER A 45 -17.24 11.93 39.90
N MET A 46 -17.97 11.51 40.94
CA MET A 46 -19.14 10.63 40.83
C MET A 46 -20.45 11.40 40.55
N TYR A 47 -20.43 12.72 40.34
CA TYR A 47 -21.62 13.48 39.93
C TYR A 47 -22.20 12.94 38.61
N TYR A 48 -21.34 12.44 37.72
CA TYR A 48 -21.74 11.75 36.49
C TYR A 48 -22.26 10.31 36.69
N LEU A 49 -22.10 9.75 37.90
CA LEU A 49 -22.60 8.44 38.32
C LEU A 49 -23.82 8.54 39.24
N LYS A 50 -24.28 9.76 39.57
CA LYS A 50 -25.52 9.95 40.33
C LYS A 50 -26.69 9.40 39.49
N GLY A 51 -27.42 8.44 40.04
CA GLY A 51 -28.65 7.94 39.43
C GLY A 51 -29.61 9.10 39.15
N ILE A 52 -30.27 9.07 38.00
CA ILE A 52 -31.29 10.07 37.67
C ILE A 52 -32.58 9.63 38.35
N ASP A 53 -33.01 10.38 39.37
CA ASP A 53 -34.27 10.13 40.08
C ASP A 53 -35.46 10.32 39.14
N GLY A 54 -36.49 9.47 39.26
CA GLY A 54 -37.74 9.58 38.50
C GLY A 54 -37.77 8.88 37.13
N ILE A 55 -36.80 7.99 36.84
CA ILE A 55 -36.85 7.11 35.66
C ILE A 55 -37.26 5.71 36.10
N ASP A 56 -38.53 5.37 35.92
CA ASP A 56 -39.08 4.04 36.25
C ASP A 56 -38.53 2.94 35.31
N ASN A 57 -38.51 3.22 33.99
CA ASN A 57 -37.91 2.34 32.99
C ASN A 57 -37.04 3.13 31.97
N PRO A 58 -35.70 3.07 32.08
CA PRO A 58 -34.80 3.80 31.20
C PRO A 58 -34.78 3.28 29.75
N LEU A 59 -35.33 2.10 29.48
CA LEU A 59 -35.45 1.56 28.13
C LEU A 59 -36.72 2.05 27.42
N SER A 60 -37.76 2.48 28.16
CA SER A 60 -38.98 3.03 27.58
C SER A 60 -38.90 4.55 27.37
N HIS A 61 -38.36 5.28 28.35
CA HIS A 61 -38.19 6.72 28.28
C HIS A 61 -36.95 7.17 29.04
N TYR A 62 -36.13 7.99 28.38
CA TYR A 62 -34.97 8.61 29.00
C TYR A 62 -35.05 10.14 28.82
N PRO A 63 -35.18 10.91 29.91
CA PRO A 63 -35.53 12.33 29.84
C PRO A 63 -34.43 13.19 29.20
N ASN A 64 -33.16 12.83 29.37
CA ASN A 64 -32.03 13.56 28.78
C ASN A 64 -31.32 12.74 27.70
N ARG A 65 -31.54 13.07 26.43
CA ARG A 65 -30.89 12.42 25.26
C ARG A 65 -29.66 13.19 24.74
N GLY A 66 -29.18 14.20 25.45
CA GLY A 66 -28.05 15.03 25.02
C GLY A 66 -26.74 14.24 24.86
N TRP A 67 -26.56 13.18 25.63
CA TRP A 67 -25.40 12.28 25.55
C TRP A 67 -25.27 11.60 24.18
N GLU A 68 -26.38 11.37 23.46
CA GLU A 68 -26.37 10.77 22.13
C GLU A 68 -25.60 11.63 21.11
N LYS A 69 -25.49 12.94 21.35
CA LYS A 69 -24.70 13.87 20.52
C LYS A 69 -23.24 13.43 20.45
N ILE A 70 -22.69 12.82 21.50
CA ILE A 70 -21.31 12.32 21.53
C ILE A 70 -21.14 11.22 20.48
N TYR A 71 -22.00 10.20 20.49
CA TYR A 71 -21.94 9.08 19.54
C TYR A 71 -22.27 9.51 18.11
N ARG A 72 -23.29 10.37 17.92
CA ARG A 72 -23.58 10.95 16.60
C ARG A 72 -22.39 11.74 16.06
N ASN A 73 -21.71 12.50 16.94
CA ASN A 73 -20.50 13.20 16.57
C ASN A 73 -19.36 12.23 16.24
N GLN A 74 -19.18 11.12 16.97
CA GLN A 74 -18.15 10.11 16.64
C GLN A 74 -18.38 9.47 15.27
N TYR A 75 -19.63 9.18 14.89
CA TYR A 75 -19.95 8.58 13.59
C TYR A 75 -19.90 9.57 12.41
N LYS A 76 -20.00 10.88 12.70
CA LYS A 76 -19.95 11.97 11.71
C LYS A 76 -18.60 11.99 10.96
N PHE A 77 -18.68 12.30 9.67
CA PHE A 77 -17.55 12.51 8.77
C PHE A 77 -17.76 13.82 7.98
N ASP A 78 -16.69 14.34 7.40
CA ASP A 78 -16.71 15.57 6.60
C ASP A 78 -16.84 15.23 5.10
N GLU A 79 -16.11 14.20 4.66
CA GLU A 79 -16.08 13.76 3.26
C GLU A 79 -16.08 12.23 3.16
N SER A 80 -16.46 11.71 1.99
CA SER A 80 -16.33 10.29 1.69
C SER A 80 -15.93 10.08 0.23
N PHE A 81 -15.23 8.99 -0.03
CA PHE A 81 -14.78 8.62 -1.36
C PHE A 81 -14.82 7.11 -1.54
N THR A 82 -14.96 6.65 -2.78
CA THR A 82 -15.00 5.22 -3.10
C THR A 82 -13.62 4.74 -3.56
N PHE A 83 -13.24 3.53 -3.17
CA PHE A 83 -12.01 2.89 -3.63
C PHE A 83 -12.21 1.38 -3.80
N ILE A 84 -11.32 0.74 -4.55
CA ILE A 84 -11.29 -0.71 -4.70
C ILE A 84 -10.24 -1.30 -3.76
N CYS A 85 -10.66 -2.20 -2.89
CA CYS A 85 -9.75 -2.98 -2.07
C CYS A 85 -9.20 -4.13 -2.94
N SER A 86 -7.99 -3.94 -3.49
CA SER A 86 -7.35 -4.86 -4.43
C SER A 86 -6.03 -5.48 -3.89
N PRO A 87 -6.02 -6.13 -2.72
CA PRO A 87 -4.98 -7.12 -2.41
C PRO A 87 -5.29 -8.43 -3.16
N ASN A 88 -4.38 -9.40 -3.10
CA ASN A 88 -4.59 -10.73 -3.69
C ASN A 88 -5.61 -11.59 -2.95
N CYS A 89 -6.85 -11.15 -2.94
CA CYS A 89 -7.98 -11.84 -2.31
C CYS A 89 -9.04 -12.25 -3.34
N THR A 90 -8.77 -12.08 -4.64
CA THR A 90 -9.68 -12.35 -5.79
C THR A 90 -10.92 -11.46 -5.92
N HIS A 91 -11.27 -10.70 -4.89
CA HIS A 91 -12.61 -10.13 -4.81
C HIS A 91 -12.77 -8.69 -5.29
N GLU A 92 -11.69 -7.89 -5.28
CA GLU A 92 -11.70 -6.48 -5.73
C GLU A 92 -12.91 -5.67 -5.19
N CYS A 93 -13.19 -5.81 -3.89
CA CYS A 93 -14.38 -5.25 -3.28
C CYS A 93 -14.40 -3.72 -3.38
N ARG A 94 -15.54 -3.16 -3.79
CA ARG A 94 -15.79 -1.72 -3.78
C ARG A 94 -16.14 -1.25 -2.37
N MET A 95 -15.27 -0.43 -1.81
CA MET A 95 -15.37 0.11 -0.45
C MET A 95 -15.58 1.63 -0.50
N ARG A 96 -16.10 2.19 0.59
CA ARG A 96 -16.18 3.62 0.84
C ARG A 96 -15.30 3.99 2.03
N GLY A 97 -14.39 4.94 1.82
CA GLY A 97 -13.62 5.58 2.88
C GLY A 97 -14.29 6.86 3.32
N PHE A 98 -14.22 7.13 4.62
CA PHE A 98 -14.80 8.32 5.23
C PHE A 98 -13.73 9.09 5.98
N SER A 99 -13.67 10.39 5.72
CA SER A 99 -12.63 11.28 6.20
C SER A 99 -13.19 12.30 7.17
N ARG A 100 -12.39 12.66 8.15
CA ARG A 100 -12.65 13.75 9.07
C ARG A 100 -11.36 14.49 9.38
N ASN A 101 -11.36 15.82 9.32
CA ASN A 101 -10.16 16.64 9.47
C ASN A 101 -8.99 16.17 8.56
N GLY A 102 -9.31 15.75 7.33
CA GLY A 102 -8.31 15.22 6.38
C GLY A 102 -7.74 13.84 6.71
N VAL A 103 -8.26 13.14 7.73
CA VAL A 103 -7.84 11.79 8.12
C VAL A 103 -8.95 10.80 7.82
N MET A 104 -8.63 9.72 7.11
CA MET A 104 -9.57 8.63 6.86
C MET A 104 -9.81 7.85 8.17
N ILE A 105 -11.02 7.96 8.73
CA ILE A 105 -11.36 7.42 10.06
C ILE A 105 -12.01 6.04 10.01
N ARG A 106 -12.68 5.69 8.91
CA ARG A 106 -13.33 4.38 8.75
C ARG A 106 -13.50 3.99 7.29
N THR A 107 -13.76 2.70 7.10
CA THR A 107 -14.09 2.08 5.82
C THR A 107 -15.37 1.27 5.98
N GLU A 108 -16.29 1.37 5.04
CA GLU A 108 -17.48 0.51 4.94
C GLU A 108 -17.63 -0.02 3.51
N GLN A 109 -18.53 -0.97 3.29
CA GLN A 109 -18.91 -1.32 1.92
C GLN A 109 -19.72 -0.21 1.26
N ASN A 110 -19.66 -0.11 -0.06
CA ASN A 110 -20.29 1.00 -0.78
C ASN A 110 -21.73 0.73 -1.24
N TYR A 111 -22.15 -0.55 -1.30
CA TYR A 111 -23.51 -1.01 -1.66
C TYR A 111 -24.04 -0.56 -3.04
N ASP A 112 -23.18 -0.19 -3.99
CA ASP A 112 -23.59 0.39 -5.28
C ASP A 112 -23.12 -0.40 -6.51
N SER A 113 -22.64 -1.64 -6.35
CA SER A 113 -22.03 -2.39 -7.47
C SER A 113 -22.97 -2.49 -8.68
N HIS A 114 -24.26 -2.69 -8.43
CA HIS A 114 -25.31 -2.82 -9.44
C HIS A 114 -25.57 -1.56 -10.27
N LYS A 115 -25.06 -0.40 -9.86
CA LYS A 115 -25.18 0.86 -10.61
C LYS A 115 -24.05 1.04 -11.62
N ILE A 116 -23.02 0.19 -11.55
CA ILE A 116 -21.83 0.28 -12.38
C ILE A 116 -22.08 -0.53 -13.66
N LYS A 117 -21.86 0.11 -14.80
CA LYS A 117 -21.94 -0.49 -16.12
C LYS A 117 -20.56 -0.62 -16.75
N ASP A 118 -20.34 -1.68 -17.51
CA ASP A 118 -19.18 -1.78 -18.39
C ASP A 118 -19.37 -0.93 -19.67
N LEU A 119 -18.37 -0.96 -20.57
CA LEU A 119 -18.41 -0.22 -21.84
C LEU A 119 -19.53 -0.66 -22.79
N TYR A 120 -20.07 -1.86 -22.60
CA TYR A 120 -21.15 -2.43 -23.41
C TYR A 120 -22.53 -2.24 -22.75
N GLY A 121 -22.59 -1.59 -21.59
CA GLY A 121 -23.81 -1.35 -20.84
C GLY A 121 -24.24 -2.52 -19.95
N ASN A 122 -23.45 -3.60 -19.86
CA ASN A 122 -23.73 -4.69 -18.94
C ASN A 122 -23.51 -4.22 -17.50
N GLN A 123 -24.35 -4.70 -16.59
CA GLN A 123 -24.26 -4.36 -15.17
C GLN A 123 -24.50 -5.59 -14.30
N CYS A 124 -23.93 -5.60 -13.11
CA CYS A 124 -24.19 -6.67 -12.16
C CYS A 124 -25.53 -6.48 -11.43
N THR A 125 -26.05 -7.56 -10.84
CA THR A 125 -27.27 -7.49 -10.03
C THR A 125 -26.98 -6.98 -8.61
N HIS A 126 -28.02 -6.61 -7.87
CA HIS A 126 -27.88 -6.17 -6.47
C HIS A 126 -27.34 -7.27 -5.54
N ALA A 127 -27.41 -8.54 -5.96
CA ALA A 127 -26.95 -9.70 -5.21
C ALA A 127 -25.42 -9.71 -4.98
N TRP A 128 -24.66 -8.91 -5.73
CA TRP A 128 -23.23 -8.71 -5.49
C TRP A 128 -22.95 -7.73 -4.34
N ASN A 129 -23.94 -7.05 -3.78
CA ASN A 129 -23.75 -6.27 -2.57
C ASN A 129 -23.85 -7.17 -1.31
N PRO A 130 -23.12 -6.87 -0.23
CA PRO A 130 -22.17 -5.76 -0.08
C PRO A 130 -20.71 -6.07 -0.40
N ARG A 131 -20.35 -7.35 -0.59
CA ARG A 131 -18.97 -7.84 -0.56
C ARG A 131 -18.23 -7.30 0.68
N GLY A 132 -16.91 -7.13 0.58
CA GLY A 132 -16.06 -6.68 1.67
C GLY A 132 -15.65 -7.81 2.62
N CYS A 133 -14.66 -7.54 3.47
CA CYS A 133 -14.20 -8.47 4.50
C CYS A 133 -13.52 -7.71 5.63
N SER A 134 -13.24 -8.40 6.75
CA SER A 134 -12.57 -7.83 7.93
C SER A 134 -11.21 -7.16 7.61
N ASN A 135 -10.48 -7.68 6.62
CA ASN A 135 -9.23 -7.07 6.16
C ASN A 135 -9.46 -5.74 5.43
N GLY A 136 -10.52 -5.63 4.64
CA GLY A 136 -10.88 -4.41 3.92
C GLY A 136 -11.33 -3.28 4.86
N PHE A 137 -12.06 -3.62 5.93
CA PHE A 137 -12.52 -2.63 6.92
C PHE A 137 -11.38 -1.96 7.70
N THR A 138 -10.25 -2.63 7.83
CA THR A 138 -9.09 -2.14 8.58
C THR A 138 -8.05 -1.43 7.71
N PHE A 139 -8.33 -1.17 6.43
CA PHE A 139 -7.35 -0.65 5.49
C PHE A 139 -6.77 0.72 5.90
N HIS A 140 -7.58 1.62 6.46
CA HIS A 140 -7.13 2.92 6.99
C HIS A 140 -6.04 2.76 8.08
N ARG A 141 -6.05 1.66 8.85
CA ARG A 141 -4.99 1.38 9.84
C ARG A 141 -3.63 1.14 9.18
N ARG A 142 -3.59 0.61 7.94
CA ARG A 142 -2.34 0.45 7.18
C ARG A 142 -1.80 1.80 6.67
N ILE A 143 -2.70 2.76 6.42
CA ILE A 143 -2.35 4.12 5.98
C ILE A 143 -1.69 4.90 7.13
N TYR A 144 -2.11 4.70 8.38
CA TYR A 144 -1.59 5.48 9.51
C TYR A 144 -0.74 4.67 10.50
N GLY A 145 -0.60 3.37 10.28
CA GLY A 145 0.15 2.47 11.16
C GLY A 145 1.66 2.71 11.15
N SER A 146 2.32 2.20 12.19
CA SER A 146 3.77 2.29 12.41
C SER A 146 4.61 1.69 11.28
N TYR A 147 4.05 0.72 10.54
CA TYR A 147 4.72 0.04 9.44
C TYR A 147 4.64 0.77 8.08
N ARG A 148 4.01 1.95 8.01
CA ARG A 148 3.95 2.68 6.73
C ARG A 148 5.33 3.17 6.30
N LEU A 149 5.75 2.74 5.12
CA LEU A 149 6.90 3.32 4.42
C LEU A 149 6.56 4.74 3.97
N LYS A 150 7.26 5.73 4.53
CA LYS A 150 7.03 7.16 4.25
C LYS A 150 8.02 7.74 3.24
N TYR A 151 9.19 7.13 3.11
CA TYR A 151 10.29 7.63 2.31
C TYR A 151 11.00 6.47 1.61
N PRO A 152 11.70 6.73 0.50
CA PRO A 152 12.67 5.78 -0.01
C PRO A 152 13.71 5.45 1.04
N LEU A 153 13.99 4.16 1.17
CA LEU A 153 15.00 3.63 2.09
C LEU A 153 15.98 2.79 1.27
N VAL A 154 17.27 2.95 1.57
CA VAL A 154 18.34 2.17 0.97
C VAL A 154 19.20 1.57 2.06
N ARG A 155 19.68 0.34 1.86
CA ARG A 155 20.64 -0.28 2.77
C ARG A 155 21.94 0.51 2.78
N LYS A 156 22.44 0.88 3.97
CA LYS A 156 23.68 1.65 4.13
C LYS A 156 24.87 0.97 3.44
N GLY A 157 25.00 -0.35 3.61
CA GLY A 157 26.07 -1.14 2.99
C GLY A 157 25.98 -1.20 1.47
N TRP A 158 24.76 -1.31 0.93
CA TRP A 158 24.54 -1.29 -0.52
C TRP A 158 24.81 0.09 -1.12
N LYS A 159 24.38 1.17 -0.44
CA LYS A 159 24.67 2.53 -0.89
C LYS A 159 26.18 2.77 -0.93
N LYS A 160 26.93 2.37 0.10
CA LYS A 160 28.39 2.48 0.11
C LYS A 160 29.04 1.68 -1.02
N TRP A 161 28.53 0.48 -1.33
CA TRP A 161 29.00 -0.29 -2.48
C TRP A 161 28.82 0.45 -3.80
N ALA A 162 27.66 1.11 -3.99
CA ALA A 162 27.42 1.93 -5.17
C ALA A 162 28.30 3.19 -5.21
N ASP A 163 28.49 3.85 -4.07
CA ASP A 163 29.37 5.04 -3.93
C ASP A 163 30.84 4.69 -4.22
N ASP A 164 31.29 3.51 -3.80
CA ASP A 164 32.65 3.01 -4.03
C ASP A 164 32.84 2.47 -5.48
N GLY A 165 31.89 2.76 -6.40
CA GLY A 165 32.01 2.43 -7.83
C GLY A 165 31.61 1.01 -8.21
N PHE A 166 30.74 0.36 -7.43
CA PHE A 166 30.26 -1.00 -7.66
C PHE A 166 31.37 -2.06 -7.81
N PRO A 167 32.33 -2.15 -6.88
CA PRO A 167 33.41 -3.13 -6.97
C PRO A 167 32.86 -4.56 -7.02
N TYR A 168 33.53 -5.46 -7.74
CA TYR A 168 33.07 -6.83 -7.89
C TYR A 168 32.89 -7.52 -6.53
N LEU A 169 31.78 -8.25 -6.37
CA LEU A 169 31.37 -8.84 -5.10
C LEU A 169 32.11 -10.16 -4.80
N THR A 170 33.42 -10.06 -4.56
CA THR A 170 34.24 -11.12 -3.96
C THR A 170 33.73 -11.47 -2.55
N PRO A 171 34.11 -12.62 -1.95
CA PRO A 171 33.73 -12.94 -0.56
C PRO A 171 34.02 -11.81 0.43
N THR A 172 35.20 -11.18 0.34
CA THR A 172 35.59 -10.03 1.17
C THR A 172 34.68 -8.82 0.94
N ASN A 173 34.39 -8.47 -0.32
CA ASN A 173 33.51 -7.33 -0.63
C ASN A 173 32.05 -7.61 -0.23
N ARG A 174 31.57 -8.85 -0.36
CA ARG A 174 30.23 -9.25 0.11
C ARG A 174 30.10 -9.02 1.61
N GLU A 175 31.13 -9.32 2.38
CA GLU A 175 31.14 -9.06 3.82
C GLU A 175 31.22 -7.55 4.12
N LYS A 176 32.19 -6.85 3.52
CA LYS A 176 32.40 -5.40 3.67
C LYS A 176 31.11 -4.59 3.42
N TYR A 177 30.36 -4.93 2.37
CA TYR A 177 29.12 -4.24 1.98
C TYR A 177 27.84 -4.94 2.47
N LYS A 178 27.98 -5.92 3.38
CA LYS A 178 26.87 -6.63 4.05
C LYS A 178 25.92 -7.37 3.11
N PHE A 179 26.38 -7.87 1.97
CA PHE A 179 25.58 -8.70 1.07
C PHE A 179 25.25 -10.07 1.69
N ASN A 180 26.07 -10.57 2.62
CA ASN A 180 25.84 -11.82 3.35
C ASN A 180 24.87 -11.67 4.54
N SER A 181 24.52 -10.44 4.93
CA SER A 181 23.72 -10.16 6.14
C SER A 181 22.50 -9.28 5.85
N ARG A 182 21.87 -9.48 4.67
CA ARG A 182 20.62 -8.78 4.32
C ARG A 182 19.50 -9.10 5.32
N GLY A 183 18.80 -8.06 5.76
CA GLY A 183 17.75 -8.15 6.79
C GLY A 183 18.23 -7.84 8.21
N LYS A 184 19.54 -7.83 8.46
CA LYS A 184 20.15 -7.41 9.74
C LYS A 184 20.85 -6.05 9.66
N ASP A 185 20.82 -5.41 8.49
CA ASP A 185 21.55 -4.19 8.23
C ASP A 185 20.67 -2.93 8.29
N THR A 186 21.32 -1.78 8.38
CA THR A 186 20.66 -0.50 8.58
C THR A 186 20.15 0.07 7.25
N LEU A 187 18.86 0.42 7.23
CA LEU A 187 18.27 1.24 6.18
C LEU A 187 18.47 2.73 6.50
N ILE A 188 18.81 3.52 5.50
CA ILE A 188 18.94 4.97 5.57
C ILE A 188 17.95 5.63 4.62
N LYS A 189 17.41 6.78 5.03
CA LYS A 189 16.53 7.59 4.22
C LYS A 189 17.30 8.22 3.05
N ILE A 190 16.67 8.28 1.89
CA ILE A 190 17.21 8.90 0.67
C ILE A 190 16.07 9.60 -0.10
N SER A 191 16.39 10.65 -0.86
CA SER A 191 15.40 11.33 -1.71
C SER A 191 15.08 10.52 -2.96
N TRP A 192 13.91 10.79 -3.57
CA TRP A 192 13.48 10.19 -4.83
C TRP A 192 14.50 10.43 -5.97
N ASP A 193 14.90 11.68 -6.19
CA ASP A 193 15.87 12.05 -7.24
C ASP A 193 17.21 11.30 -7.10
N LYS A 194 17.64 11.03 -5.86
CA LYS A 194 18.89 10.30 -5.62
C LYS A 194 18.72 8.80 -5.82
N ILE A 195 17.65 8.20 -5.27
CA ILE A 195 17.50 6.74 -5.32
C ILE A 195 17.29 6.23 -6.75
N GLU A 196 16.64 7.01 -7.61
CA GLU A 196 16.45 6.65 -9.02
C GLU A 196 17.79 6.48 -9.75
N ASN A 197 18.72 7.42 -9.54
CA ASN A 197 20.09 7.34 -10.07
C ASN A 197 20.82 6.09 -9.56
N TYR A 198 20.69 5.76 -8.27
CA TYR A 198 21.27 4.54 -7.72
C TYR A 198 20.68 3.27 -8.35
N ILE A 199 19.35 3.21 -8.53
CA ILE A 199 18.68 2.08 -9.15
C ILE A 199 19.15 1.92 -10.60
N ALA A 200 19.16 2.99 -11.39
CA ALA A 200 19.61 2.98 -12.79
C ALA A 200 21.06 2.51 -12.92
N ASN A 201 21.98 3.10 -12.12
CA ASN A 201 23.38 2.72 -12.12
C ASN A 201 23.59 1.27 -11.66
N GLY A 202 22.81 0.80 -10.67
CA GLY A 202 22.81 -0.59 -10.23
C GLY A 202 22.39 -1.56 -11.34
N LEU A 203 21.32 -1.23 -12.08
CA LEU A 203 20.84 -2.05 -13.21
C LEU A 203 21.87 -2.10 -14.34
N ILE A 204 22.49 -0.97 -14.69
CA ILE A 204 23.56 -0.89 -15.69
C ILE A 204 24.78 -1.70 -15.22
N ASN A 205 25.20 -1.55 -13.96
CA ASN A 205 26.35 -2.26 -13.42
C ASN A 205 26.13 -3.79 -13.43
N ILE A 206 24.97 -4.26 -12.98
CA ILE A 206 24.61 -5.69 -13.04
C ILE A 206 24.64 -6.18 -14.49
N SER A 207 24.04 -5.41 -15.40
CA SER A 207 24.00 -5.77 -16.82
C SER A 207 25.40 -5.85 -17.44
N LYS A 208 26.31 -4.92 -17.11
CA LYS A 208 27.72 -4.96 -17.54
C LYS A 208 28.47 -6.13 -16.93
N THR A 209 28.29 -6.37 -15.63
CA THR A 209 29.02 -7.38 -14.87
C THR A 209 28.74 -8.80 -15.37
N TYR A 210 27.51 -9.05 -15.80
CA TYR A 210 27.05 -10.36 -16.21
C TYR A 210 26.71 -10.45 -17.70
N SER A 211 27.37 -9.68 -18.57
CA SER A 211 27.29 -9.85 -20.03
C SER A 211 28.53 -10.58 -20.57
N GLY A 212 28.36 -11.28 -21.69
CA GLY A 212 29.45 -11.95 -22.42
C GLY A 212 30.16 -13.07 -21.63
N ASP A 213 31.25 -13.60 -22.19
CA ASP A 213 31.92 -14.80 -21.65
C ASP A 213 32.40 -14.64 -20.20
N ILE A 214 32.86 -13.44 -19.84
CA ILE A 214 33.21 -13.10 -18.46
C ILE A 214 31.99 -13.21 -17.54
N GLY A 215 30.83 -12.74 -17.99
CA GLY A 215 29.56 -12.89 -17.28
C GLY A 215 29.16 -14.34 -17.11
N LYS A 216 29.28 -15.17 -18.16
CA LYS A 216 29.02 -16.62 -18.10
C LYS A 216 29.90 -17.27 -17.04
N LYS A 217 31.22 -17.05 -17.10
CA LYS A 217 32.18 -17.59 -16.13
C LYS A 217 31.82 -17.18 -14.70
N ARG A 218 31.52 -15.90 -14.47
CA ARG A 218 31.10 -15.40 -13.14
C ARG A 218 29.84 -16.09 -12.61
N LEU A 219 28.86 -16.36 -13.46
CA LEU A 219 27.62 -17.03 -13.05
C LEU A 219 27.89 -18.50 -12.68
N LEU A 220 28.70 -19.21 -13.47
CA LEU A 220 29.09 -20.59 -13.19
C LEU A 220 29.93 -20.68 -11.89
N ASP A 221 30.92 -19.79 -11.72
CA ASP A 221 31.74 -19.71 -10.50
C ASP A 221 30.90 -19.39 -9.24
N GLN A 222 29.74 -18.74 -9.42
CA GLN A 222 28.79 -18.47 -8.35
C GLN A 222 27.85 -19.65 -8.05
N GLY A 223 27.98 -20.77 -8.76
CA GLY A 223 27.19 -21.99 -8.57
C GLY A 223 25.85 -22.01 -9.29
N TYR A 224 25.63 -21.14 -10.29
CA TYR A 224 24.44 -21.25 -11.14
C TYR A 224 24.59 -22.45 -12.08
N PRO A 225 23.58 -23.36 -12.15
CA PRO A 225 23.58 -24.46 -13.11
C PRO A 225 23.67 -23.96 -14.56
N GLU A 226 24.32 -24.71 -15.43
CA GLU A 226 24.52 -24.28 -16.83
C GLU A 226 23.20 -24.12 -17.57
N GLU A 227 22.19 -24.92 -17.25
CA GLU A 227 20.85 -24.89 -17.84
C GLU A 227 20.12 -23.57 -17.57
N MET A 228 20.46 -22.87 -16.49
CA MET A 228 19.90 -21.53 -16.21
C MET A 228 20.36 -20.50 -17.25
N LEU A 229 21.49 -20.76 -17.92
CA LEU A 229 22.12 -19.89 -18.90
C LEU A 229 21.69 -20.19 -20.34
N THR A 230 20.94 -21.26 -20.60
CA THR A 230 20.46 -21.66 -21.93
C THR A 230 19.79 -20.51 -22.70
N HIS A 231 18.96 -19.71 -22.01
CA HIS A 231 18.27 -18.55 -22.59
C HIS A 231 18.82 -17.21 -22.07
N TRP A 232 20.06 -17.18 -21.58
CA TRP A 232 20.68 -15.95 -21.09
C TRP A 232 21.27 -15.14 -22.26
N GLU A 233 21.59 -15.80 -23.38
CA GLU A 233 21.90 -15.16 -24.68
C GLU A 233 23.01 -14.10 -24.60
N GLY A 234 23.96 -14.27 -23.69
CA GLY A 234 25.07 -13.33 -23.49
C GLY A 234 24.70 -12.01 -22.80
N ALA A 235 23.43 -11.82 -22.43
CA ALA A 235 22.89 -10.53 -21.99
C ALA A 235 22.77 -10.44 -20.46
N GLY A 236 23.53 -9.56 -19.82
CA GLY A 236 23.47 -9.40 -18.36
C GLY A 236 22.12 -8.89 -17.85
N THR A 237 21.35 -8.20 -18.68
CA THR A 237 19.96 -7.83 -18.38
C THR A 237 19.08 -9.05 -18.10
N ARG A 238 19.36 -10.21 -18.72
CA ARG A 238 18.63 -11.47 -18.47
C ARG A 238 18.86 -12.04 -17.07
N THR A 239 19.84 -11.53 -16.32
CA THR A 239 20.01 -11.86 -14.89
C THR A 239 19.06 -11.07 -13.99
N ILE A 240 18.47 -9.97 -14.50
CA ILE A 240 17.50 -9.16 -13.79
C ILE A 240 16.13 -9.82 -13.93
N LYS A 241 15.57 -10.23 -12.80
CA LYS A 241 14.29 -10.93 -12.71
C LYS A 241 13.22 -9.97 -12.25
N LEU A 242 12.15 -9.84 -13.03
CA LEU A 242 11.03 -8.96 -12.72
C LEU A 242 9.74 -9.76 -12.77
N ARG A 243 8.91 -9.54 -11.75
CA ARG A 243 7.64 -10.24 -11.56
C ARG A 243 6.58 -9.23 -11.18
N GLY A 244 5.39 -9.35 -11.75
CA GLY A 244 4.22 -8.64 -11.25
C GLY A 244 3.90 -9.08 -9.81
N GLY A 245 3.82 -8.12 -8.88
CA GLY A 245 3.50 -8.39 -7.49
C GLY A 245 1.99 -8.41 -7.26
N MET A 246 1.49 -9.41 -6.51
CA MET A 246 0.05 -9.49 -6.18
C MET A 246 -0.38 -8.55 -5.04
N GLY A 247 0.54 -7.85 -4.39
CA GLY A 247 0.22 -6.87 -3.34
C GLY A 247 -0.22 -5.50 -3.88
N LEU A 248 -0.01 -5.24 -5.17
CA LEU A 248 -0.22 -3.95 -5.85
C LEU A 248 -1.03 -4.16 -7.15
N LEU A 249 -2.06 -5.03 -7.12
CA LEU A 249 -2.80 -5.59 -8.28
C LEU A 249 -3.41 -4.62 -9.29
N GLY A 250 -3.35 -3.31 -9.06
CA GLY A 250 -3.64 -2.32 -10.10
C GLY A 250 -2.72 -2.45 -11.32
N VAL A 251 -2.96 -1.60 -12.32
CA VAL A 251 -2.22 -1.56 -13.61
C VAL A 251 -0.68 -1.59 -13.41
N ILE A 252 -0.19 -0.92 -12.36
CA ILE A 252 1.24 -0.87 -12.02
C ILE A 252 1.78 -2.23 -11.54
N GLY A 253 1.05 -3.00 -10.74
CA GLY A 253 1.52 -4.29 -10.25
C GLY A 253 1.34 -5.44 -11.24
N LYS A 254 0.28 -5.43 -12.07
CA LYS A 254 0.06 -6.46 -13.10
C LYS A 254 0.95 -6.24 -14.32
N TYR A 255 1.12 -5.00 -14.80
CA TYR A 255 1.82 -4.73 -16.06
C TYR A 255 3.07 -3.88 -15.90
N GLY A 256 3.16 -3.04 -14.87
CA GLY A 256 4.28 -2.11 -14.70
C GLY A 256 5.64 -2.80 -14.60
N ALA A 257 5.74 -3.87 -13.79
CA ALA A 257 6.99 -4.63 -13.66
C ALA A 257 7.41 -5.33 -14.97
N TYR A 258 6.47 -5.89 -15.73
CA TYR A 258 6.76 -6.53 -17.02
C TYR A 258 7.09 -5.50 -18.09
N ARG A 259 6.40 -4.36 -18.10
CA ARG A 259 6.73 -3.24 -18.99
C ARG A 259 8.13 -2.72 -18.69
N PHE A 260 8.46 -2.52 -17.42
CA PHE A 260 9.81 -2.13 -17.01
C PHE A 260 10.85 -3.19 -17.43
N SER A 261 10.54 -4.47 -17.26
CA SER A 261 11.40 -5.57 -17.72
C SER A 261 11.70 -5.47 -19.21
N ASN A 262 10.68 -5.22 -20.03
CA ASN A 262 10.84 -5.01 -21.47
C ASN A 262 11.75 -3.81 -21.78
N THR A 263 11.65 -2.71 -21.02
CA THR A 263 12.51 -1.53 -21.22
C THR A 263 13.98 -1.79 -20.93
N LEU A 264 14.34 -2.86 -20.21
CA LEU A 264 15.74 -3.24 -20.00
C LEU A 264 16.45 -3.63 -21.29
N ALA A 265 15.74 -3.88 -22.40
CA ALA A 265 16.37 -4.03 -23.72
C ALA A 265 17.18 -2.78 -24.11
N LEU A 266 16.77 -1.58 -23.68
CA LEU A 266 17.53 -0.35 -23.89
C LEU A 266 18.87 -0.35 -23.14
N VAL A 267 18.87 -0.90 -21.92
CA VAL A 267 20.09 -1.07 -21.13
C VAL A 267 21.01 -2.08 -21.81
N ASP A 268 20.46 -3.17 -22.32
CA ASP A 268 21.23 -4.18 -23.03
C ASP A 268 21.87 -3.64 -24.32
N GLN A 269 21.12 -2.88 -25.11
CA GLN A 269 21.63 -2.18 -26.29
C GLN A 269 22.80 -1.27 -25.92
N HIS A 270 22.67 -0.50 -24.84
CA HIS A 270 23.75 0.37 -24.34
C HIS A 270 24.96 -0.41 -23.82
N VAL A 271 24.75 -1.55 -23.15
CA VAL A 271 25.81 -2.32 -22.50
C VAL A 271 26.58 -3.20 -23.48
N ARG A 272 25.88 -3.88 -24.38
CA ARG A 272 26.48 -4.81 -25.34
C ARG A 272 26.72 -4.20 -26.73
N GLY A 273 26.15 -3.03 -27.02
CA GLY A 273 26.26 -2.38 -28.33
C GLY A 273 25.55 -3.13 -29.46
N VAL A 274 24.64 -4.04 -29.12
CA VAL A 274 23.90 -4.86 -30.10
C VAL A 274 22.81 -4.05 -30.81
N ASP A 275 22.35 -4.52 -31.96
CA ASP A 275 21.21 -3.94 -32.65
C ASP A 275 19.90 -4.09 -31.87
N LYS A 276 18.93 -3.22 -32.16
CA LYS A 276 17.60 -3.21 -31.51
C LYS A 276 16.88 -4.57 -31.56
N LYS A 277 17.09 -5.34 -32.64
CA LYS A 277 16.47 -6.67 -32.84
C LYS A 277 17.13 -7.76 -31.98
N GLU A 278 18.40 -7.55 -31.62
CA GLU A 278 19.22 -8.49 -30.84
C GLU A 278 19.28 -8.14 -29.35
N ALA A 279 18.77 -6.97 -28.98
CA ALA A 279 18.68 -6.53 -27.60
C ALA A 279 17.77 -7.44 -26.77
N LYS A 280 18.23 -7.84 -25.59
CA LYS A 280 17.52 -8.74 -24.68
C LYS A 280 17.09 -7.98 -23.44
N ALA A 281 15.79 -8.04 -23.17
CA ALA A 281 15.17 -7.48 -21.97
C ALA A 281 15.46 -8.31 -20.70
N GLY A 282 14.93 -7.87 -19.57
CA GLY A 282 14.92 -8.66 -18.33
C GLY A 282 14.17 -9.99 -18.48
N ARG A 283 14.27 -10.86 -17.47
CA ARG A 283 13.49 -12.10 -17.41
C ARG A 283 12.21 -11.90 -16.61
N ASN A 284 11.08 -12.14 -17.26
CA ASN A 284 9.78 -12.16 -16.61
C ASN A 284 9.60 -13.49 -15.87
N TRP A 285 9.13 -13.42 -14.63
CA TRP A 285 8.83 -14.60 -13.83
C TRP A 285 7.33 -14.86 -13.76
N SER A 286 6.96 -16.13 -13.92
CA SER A 286 5.58 -16.56 -13.71
C SER A 286 5.17 -16.32 -12.27
N ASN A 287 3.92 -15.90 -12.10
CA ASN A 287 3.30 -15.73 -10.81
C ASN A 287 2.34 -16.89 -10.53
N TYR A 288 1.48 -17.22 -11.48
CA TYR A 288 0.38 -18.17 -11.30
C TYR A 288 0.86 -19.60 -11.04
N THR A 289 1.85 -20.09 -11.80
CA THR A 289 2.46 -21.40 -11.54
C THR A 289 3.30 -21.41 -10.26
N TRP A 290 3.99 -20.31 -9.96
CA TRP A 290 4.89 -20.24 -8.80
C TRP A 290 4.14 -20.33 -7.46
N HIS A 291 2.97 -19.71 -7.36
CA HIS A 291 2.15 -19.80 -6.14
C HIS A 291 1.39 -21.13 -6.05
N GLY A 292 1.42 -21.97 -7.10
CA GLY A 292 0.60 -23.17 -7.19
C GLY A 292 -0.88 -22.89 -7.46
N ASP A 293 -1.23 -21.65 -7.85
CA ASP A 293 -2.61 -21.26 -8.15
C ASP A 293 -3.06 -21.79 -9.52
N GLN A 294 -2.12 -22.00 -10.45
CA GLN A 294 -2.45 -22.68 -11.71
C GLN A 294 -2.69 -24.17 -11.48
N ALA A 295 -3.92 -24.62 -11.70
CA ALA A 295 -4.25 -26.04 -11.75
C ALA A 295 -3.71 -26.67 -13.05
N PRO A 296 -2.66 -27.51 -13.03
CA PRO A 296 -2.03 -28.03 -14.24
C PRO A 296 -2.94 -28.96 -15.04
N GLY A 297 -3.93 -29.58 -14.40
CA GLY A 297 -4.95 -30.38 -15.09
C GLY A 297 -5.79 -29.56 -16.07
N PHE A 298 -5.99 -28.25 -15.82
CA PHE A 298 -6.84 -27.43 -16.68
C PHE A 298 -6.24 -27.23 -18.09
N PRO A 299 -4.95 -26.83 -18.23
CA PRO A 299 -4.28 -26.83 -19.53
C PRO A 299 -4.23 -28.21 -20.20
N PHE A 300 -3.99 -29.29 -19.44
CA PHE A 300 -3.86 -30.63 -20.02
C PHE A 300 -5.16 -31.12 -20.66
N VAL A 301 -6.31 -30.80 -20.08
CA VAL A 301 -7.61 -31.26 -20.58
C VAL A 301 -8.21 -30.28 -21.59
N HIS A 302 -8.03 -28.96 -21.38
CA HIS A 302 -8.79 -27.94 -22.11
C HIS A 302 -7.93 -27.03 -22.99
N GLY A 303 -6.61 -27.08 -22.88
CA GLY A 303 -5.70 -26.15 -23.57
C GLY A 303 -5.75 -24.70 -23.07
N LEU A 304 -6.49 -24.43 -21.99
CA LEU A 304 -6.62 -23.10 -21.39
C LEU A 304 -5.78 -22.98 -20.12
N GLN A 305 -5.24 -21.79 -19.84
CA GLN A 305 -4.49 -21.55 -18.60
C GLN A 305 -5.34 -21.82 -17.35
N ALA A 306 -6.56 -21.29 -17.34
CA ALA A 306 -7.63 -21.50 -16.37
C ALA A 306 -8.93 -20.94 -16.97
N SER A 307 -10.07 -21.47 -16.54
CA SER A 307 -11.39 -20.88 -16.80
C SER A 307 -12.29 -21.21 -15.62
N ASP A 308 -12.67 -20.19 -14.85
CA ASP A 308 -13.57 -20.33 -13.70
C ASP A 308 -14.88 -19.60 -13.99
N VAL A 309 -15.97 -20.14 -13.46
CA VAL A 309 -17.26 -19.45 -13.44
C VAL A 309 -17.29 -18.40 -12.34
N ASP A 310 -18.15 -17.40 -12.49
CA ASP A 310 -18.41 -16.45 -11.42
C ASP A 310 -19.05 -17.15 -10.22
N MET A 311 -18.66 -16.76 -9.00
CA MET A 311 -19.20 -17.35 -7.76
C MET A 311 -20.72 -17.18 -7.65
N ASN A 312 -21.28 -16.18 -8.34
CA ASN A 312 -22.71 -15.98 -8.46
C ASN A 312 -23.45 -17.18 -9.11
N GLU A 313 -22.78 -17.97 -9.94
CA GLU A 313 -23.39 -19.11 -10.61
C GLU A 313 -23.77 -20.25 -9.66
N MET A 314 -23.19 -20.27 -8.44
CA MET A 314 -23.55 -21.25 -7.40
C MET A 314 -25.05 -21.27 -7.10
N ARG A 315 -25.75 -20.13 -7.26
CA ARG A 315 -27.20 -20.01 -7.08
C ARG A 315 -28.04 -20.80 -8.09
N TYR A 316 -27.44 -21.15 -9.23
CA TYR A 316 -28.10 -21.93 -10.28
C TYR A 316 -27.79 -23.43 -10.18
N SER A 317 -26.90 -23.82 -9.27
CA SER A 317 -26.60 -25.23 -9.06
C SER A 317 -27.59 -25.88 -8.08
N LYS A 318 -27.99 -27.12 -8.39
CA LYS A 318 -28.76 -27.97 -7.46
C LYS A 318 -27.87 -28.74 -6.48
N LEU A 319 -26.58 -28.85 -6.79
CA LEU A 319 -25.59 -29.58 -5.98
C LEU A 319 -24.25 -28.85 -6.05
N LEU A 320 -23.72 -28.46 -4.89
CA LEU A 320 -22.40 -27.87 -4.76
C LEU A 320 -21.50 -28.82 -3.98
N VAL A 321 -20.42 -29.29 -4.60
CA VAL A 321 -19.41 -30.14 -3.95
C VAL A 321 -18.16 -29.31 -3.72
N SER A 322 -17.83 -29.03 -2.46
CA SER A 322 -16.64 -28.28 -2.09
C SER A 322 -15.45 -29.21 -1.84
N ILE A 323 -14.46 -29.21 -2.74
CA ILE A 323 -13.26 -30.04 -2.65
C ILE A 323 -12.05 -29.16 -2.40
N GLY A 324 -11.42 -29.29 -1.22
CA GLY A 324 -10.22 -28.52 -0.87
C GLY A 324 -10.43 -26.99 -0.84
N LYS A 325 -11.68 -26.53 -0.73
CA LYS A 325 -12.05 -25.11 -0.80
C LYS A 325 -12.73 -24.65 0.49
N ASN A 326 -12.10 -23.73 1.21
CA ASN A 326 -12.71 -23.05 2.36
C ASN A 326 -13.38 -21.75 1.90
N LEU A 327 -14.68 -21.82 1.55
CA LEU A 327 -15.43 -20.64 1.09
C LEU A 327 -15.63 -19.59 2.19
N VAL A 328 -15.78 -20.03 3.44
CA VAL A 328 -16.00 -19.17 4.61
C VAL A 328 -14.81 -18.25 4.86
N GLU A 329 -13.58 -18.75 4.75
CA GLU A 329 -12.39 -17.95 5.08
C GLU A 329 -11.73 -17.31 3.85
N ASN A 330 -11.69 -18.01 2.72
CA ASN A 330 -10.94 -17.59 1.54
C ASN A 330 -11.81 -16.91 0.48
N LYS A 331 -13.14 -17.09 0.53
CA LYS A 331 -14.10 -16.46 -0.39
C LYS A 331 -15.17 -15.65 0.33
N ARG A 332 -14.79 -15.01 1.45
CA ARG A 332 -15.67 -14.24 2.36
C ARG A 332 -16.67 -13.30 1.67
N ALA A 333 -16.25 -12.61 0.62
CA ALA A 333 -17.09 -11.61 -0.03
C ALA A 333 -18.17 -12.21 -0.94
N ASP A 334 -18.02 -13.49 -1.30
CA ASP A 334 -18.84 -14.20 -2.28
C ASP A 334 -19.50 -15.47 -1.72
N ASN A 335 -19.18 -15.86 -0.49
CA ASN A 335 -19.70 -17.07 0.14
C ASN A 335 -21.23 -17.07 0.30
N HIS A 336 -21.87 -15.90 0.33
CA HIS A 336 -23.33 -15.79 0.40
C HIS A 336 -24.04 -16.33 -0.85
N PHE A 337 -23.34 -16.55 -1.97
CA PHE A 337 -23.91 -17.20 -3.15
C PHE A 337 -24.01 -18.73 -3.02
N ALA A 338 -23.31 -19.33 -2.06
CA ALA A 338 -23.38 -20.76 -1.76
C ALA A 338 -24.42 -21.11 -0.68
N ALA A 339 -25.12 -20.09 -0.14
CA ALA A 339 -26.08 -20.21 0.95
C ALA A 339 -27.50 -20.49 0.47
#